data_AF-A0A662SPB5-F1
#
_entry.id   AF-A0A662SPB5-F1
#
_cell.length_a   1.000
_cell.length_b   1.000
_cell.length_c   1.000
_cell.angle_alpha   90.00
_cell.angle_beta   90.00
_cell.angle_gamma   90.00
#
_symmetry.space_group_name_H-M   'P 1'
#
loop_
_entity.id
_entity.type
_entity.pdbx_description
1 polymer ?
#
loop_
_entity_poly.entity_id
_entity_poly.type
_entity_poly.pdbx_seq_one_letter_code
_entity_poly.pdbx_strand_id
1 'polypeptide(L)' 'MIKWLEQNYGFERYDAYMFLSIVAKSRIMQIVDPLYTVEAILPKKHLQKMNEYV' A
#
# COMPACT_ATOMS: atom_id res chain seq x y z
N MET A 1 -2.49 -0.82 -5.39
CA MET A 1 -2.52 -0.98 -3.91
C MET A 1 -3.85 -0.60 -3.29
N ILE A 2 -4.45 0.56 -3.59
CA ILE A 2 -5.75 0.97 -2.98
C ILE A 2 -6.84 -0.10 -3.16
N LYS A 3 -7.08 -0.55 -4.39
CA LYS A 3 -8.05 -1.64 -4.69
C LYS A 3 -7.76 -2.93 -3.93
N TRP A 4 -6.49 -3.21 -3.63
CA TRP A 4 -6.11 -4.40 -2.86
C TRP A 4 -6.49 -4.25 -1.38
N LEU A 5 -6.35 -3.05 -0.81
CA LEU A 5 -6.84 -2.74 0.55
C LEU A 5 -8.38 -2.75 0.62
N GLU A 6 -9.07 -2.21 -0.38
CA GLU A 6 -10.53 -2.23 -0.44
C GLU A 6 -11.07 -3.67 -0.48
N GLN A 7 -10.50 -4.52 -1.34
CA GLN A 7 -11.01 -5.88 -1.55
C GLN A 7 -10.63 -6.88 -0.44
N ASN A 8 -9.44 -6.75 0.15
CA ASN A 8 -8.93 -7.75 1.10
C ASN A 8 -9.06 -7.31 2.58
N TYR A 9 -9.14 -6.00 2.84
CA TYR A 9 -9.18 -5.45 4.20
C TYR A 9 -10.42 -4.59 4.45
N GLY A 10 -11.33 -4.45 3.47
CA GLY A 10 -12.60 -3.75 3.66
C GLY A 10 -12.48 -2.24 3.88
N PHE A 11 -11.35 -1.64 3.52
CA PHE A 11 -11.14 -0.20 3.67
C PHE A 11 -12.08 0.62 2.80
N GLU A 12 -12.56 1.73 3.33
CA GLU A 12 -13.12 2.79 2.50
C GLU A 12 -12.01 3.44 1.66
N ARG A 13 -12.34 3.86 0.44
CA ARG A 13 -11.39 4.38 -0.54
C ARG A 13 -10.57 5.55 -0.01
N TYR A 14 -11.19 6.50 0.69
CA TYR A 14 -10.52 7.67 1.24
C TYR A 14 -9.58 7.33 2.40
N ASP A 15 -10.00 6.43 3.29
CA ASP A 15 -9.16 5.94 4.38
C ASP A 15 -7.94 5.16 3.85
N ALA A 16 -8.12 4.37 2.80
CA ALA A 16 -7.01 3.68 2.14
C ALA A 16 -5.97 4.67 1.57
N TYR A 17 -6.40 5.80 1.00
CA TYR A 17 -5.48 6.85 0.52
C TYR A 17 -4.69 7.50 1.66
N MET A 18 -5.39 7.87 2.74
CA MET A 18 -4.78 8.44 3.94
C MET A 18 -3.74 7.49 4.55
N PHE A 19 -4.14 6.23 4.75
CA PHE A 19 -3.29 5.21 5.34
C PHE A 19 -2.02 4.95 4.51
N LEU A 20 -2.18 4.77 3.19
CA LEU A 20 -1.04 4.54 2.31
C LEU A 20 -0.09 5.74 2.25
N SER A 21 -0.60 6.96 2.34
CA SER A 21 0.25 8.15 2.29
C SER A 21 1.19 8.26 3.50
N ILE A 22 0.77 7.75 4.65
CA ILE A 22 1.54 7.81 5.89
C ILE A 22 2.49 6.61 6.01
N VAL A 23 2.01 5.42 5.64
CA VAL A 23 2.67 4.16 5.98
C VAL A 23 3.40 3.52 4.80
N ALA A 24 2.92 3.75 3.58
CA ALA A 24 3.53 3.13 2.40
C ALA A 24 4.83 3.83 2.02
N LYS A 25 5.78 3.04 1.52
CA LYS A 25 7.02 3.54 0.95
C LYS A 25 7.01 3.25 -0.55
N SER A 26 7.20 4.29 -1.36
CA SER A 26 7.37 4.15 -2.81
C SER A 26 8.84 4.37 -3.17
N ARG A 27 9.42 3.47 -3.97
CA ARG A 27 10.81 3.57 -4.43
C ARG A 27 10.88 3.36 -5.93
N ILE A 28 11.74 4.15 -6.58
CA ILE A 28 12.06 3.94 -7.99
C ILE A 28 13.03 2.76 -8.05
N MET A 29 12.65 1.71 -8.75
CA MET A 29 13.45 0.48 -8.82
C MET A 29 14.40 0.53 -10.01
N GLN A 30 13.87 0.91 -11.17
CA GLN A 30 14.67 1.03 -12.37
C GLN A 30 14.14 2.13 -13.29
N ILE A 31 15.09 2.80 -13.93
CA ILE A 31 14.87 3.90 -14.87
C ILE A 31 15.53 3.62 -16.24
N VAL A 32 16.16 2.44 -16.38
CA VAL A 32 17.08 2.14 -17.48
C VAL A 32 16.39 1.35 -18.59
N ASP A 33 15.40 0.51 -18.27
CA ASP A 33 14.61 -0.15 -19.31
C ASP A 33 13.52 0.78 -19.86
N PRO A 34 13.00 0.52 -21.08
CA PRO A 34 11.91 1.31 -21.66
C PRO A 34 10.66 1.41 -20.77
N LEU A 35 10.51 0.47 -19.83
CA LEU A 35 9.45 0.44 -18.84
C LEU A 35 9.99 0.83 -17.46
N TYR A 36 9.70 2.06 -17.06
CA TYR A 36 9.96 2.54 -15.71
C TYR A 36 9.25 1.65 -14.69
N THR A 37 9.99 1.20 -13.68
CA THR A 37 9.44 0.36 -12.62
C THR A 37 9.53 1.07 -11.28
N VAL A 38 8.39 1.15 -10.60
CA VAL A 38 8.26 1.67 -9.24
C VAL A 38 7.75 0.56 -8.32
N GLU A 39 8.38 0.45 -7.15
CA GLU A 39 8.01 -0.48 -6.10
C GLU A 39 7.15 0.26 -5.07
N ALA A 40 6.01 -0.33 -4.70
CA ALA A 40 5.17 0.17 -3.62
C ALA A 40 5.15 -0.85 -2.48
N ILE A 41 5.74 -0.49 -1.34
CA ILE A 41 5.94 -1.37 -0.19
C ILE A 41 5.04 -0.95 0.95
N LEU A 42 4.34 -1.93 1.52
CA LEU A 42 3.59 -1.79 2.76
C LEU A 42 4.19 -2.75 3.82
N PRO A 43 4.71 -2.25 4.95
CA PRO A 43 5.23 -3.11 6.00
C PRO A 43 4.12 -3.94 6.66
N LYS A 44 4.29 -5.28 6.70
CA LYS A 44 3.30 -6.23 7.27
C LYS A 44 2.93 -5.97 8.73
N LYS A 45 3.80 -5.29 9.49
CA LYS A 45 3.52 -4.91 10.89
C LYS A 45 2.27 -4.03 11.02
N HIS A 46 2.01 -3.18 10.04
CA HIS A 46 0.82 -2.32 10.03
C HIS A 46 -0.43 -3.05 9.55
N LEU A 47 -0.28 -4.19 8.88
CA LEU A 47 -1.41 -5.04 8.45
C LEU A 47 -1.87 -5.97 9.58
N GLN A 48 -0.95 -6.54 10.37
CA GLN A 48 -1.30 -7.45 11.47
C GLN A 48 -2.06 -6.75 12.61
N LYS A 49 -1.65 -5.54 12.98
CA LYS A 49 -2.38 -4.77 14.00
C LYS A 49 -3.84 -4.50 13.60
N MET A 50 -4.18 -4.49 12.31
CA MET A 50 -5.52 -4.16 11.85
C MET A 50 -6.49 -5.33 11.94
N ASN A 51 -6.01 -6.57 11.87
CA ASN A 51 -6.85 -7.76 11.99
C ASN A 51 -7.22 -8.08 13.46
N GLU A 52 -6.63 -7.38 14.43
CA GLU A 52 -6.96 -7.51 15.87
C GLU A 52 -8.08 -6.54 16.31
N TYR A 53 -8.45 -5.56 15.49
CA TYR A 53 -9.51 -4.57 15.78
C TYR A 53 -10.77 -4.75 14.92
N VAL A 54 -10.97 -5.93 14.32
CA VAL A 54 -12.19 -6.33 13.61
C VAL A 54 -12.84 -7.50 14.32
#